data_AF-A0AA35WUC3-F1
#
_entry.id   AF-A0AA35WUC3-F1
#
_cell.length_a   1.000
_cell.length_b   1.000
_cell.length_c   1.000
_cell.angle_alpha   90.00
_cell.angle_beta   90.00
_cell.angle_gamma   90.00
#
_symmetry.space_group_name_H-M   'P 1'
#
loop_
_entity.id
_entity.type
_entity.pdbx_description
1 polymer ?
#
loop_
_entity_poly.entity_id
_entity_poly.type
_entity_poly.pdbx_seq_one_letter_code
_entity_poly.pdbx_strand_id
1 'polypeptide(L)'
;QLTGLEEGTQYSIILTVTLTGGRTEQNTVTGTTRTAAPSAPPSSVRLSVVSSASINVRWGPMDCRHQNGEITSYYVRYGEKGGRQTPRFLSGDSSGGMTTLSRLTKQTVYTVEVAARTSA
;
A
#
# COMPACT_ATOMS: atom_id res chain seq x y z
N GLN A 1 6.10 22.30 -17.89
CA GLN A 1 6.09 21.40 -16.72
C GLN A 1 4.69 20.81 -16.61
N LEU A 2 4.57 19.47 -16.52
CA LEU A 2 3.27 18.80 -16.29
C LEU A 2 2.97 18.80 -14.78
N THR A 3 1.70 19.00 -14.42
CA THR A 3 1.24 19.03 -13.01
C THR A 3 -0.06 18.24 -12.88
N GLY A 4 -0.40 17.82 -11.65
CA GLY A 4 -1.61 17.04 -11.39
C GLY A 4 -1.53 15.58 -11.84
N LEU A 5 -0.33 15.00 -11.90
CA LEU A 5 -0.12 13.58 -12.19
C LEU A 5 -0.28 12.74 -10.91
N GLU A 6 -0.83 11.53 -11.02
CA GLU A 6 -0.93 10.57 -9.93
C GLU A 6 0.46 10.05 -9.56
N GLU A 7 0.76 9.96 -8.26
CA GLU A 7 2.04 9.47 -7.75
C GLU A 7 2.20 7.95 -7.96
N GLY A 8 3.44 7.50 -8.19
CA GLY A 8 3.73 6.10 -8.54
C GLY A 8 3.15 5.59 -9.88
N THR A 9 2.60 6.45 -10.73
CA THR A 9 1.98 6.05 -12.01
C THR A 9 2.93 6.30 -13.20
N GLN A 10 2.96 5.36 -14.14
CA GLN A 10 3.68 5.51 -15.42
C GLN A 10 2.81 6.27 -16.42
N TYR A 11 3.33 7.36 -16.97
CA TYR A 11 2.71 8.15 -18.02
C TYR A 11 3.49 8.05 -19.32
N SER A 12 2.75 8.00 -20.43
CA SER A 12 3.28 8.11 -21.79
C SER A 12 2.89 9.46 -22.39
N ILE A 13 3.87 10.26 -22.78
CA ILE A 13 3.68 11.56 -23.40
C ILE A 13 4.01 11.41 -24.88
N ILE A 14 3.01 11.67 -25.73
CA ILE A 14 3.15 11.59 -27.18
C ILE A 14 3.28 13.02 -27.71
N LEU A 15 4.47 13.35 -28.23
CA LEU A 15 4.72 14.60 -28.95
C LEU A 15 4.45 14.37 -30.44
N THR A 16 3.46 15.07 -30.98
CA THR A 16 3.15 15.04 -32.40
C THR A 16 3.54 16.39 -33.01
N VAL A 17 4.42 16.38 -34.01
CA VAL A 17 4.89 17.59 -34.71
C VAL A 17 4.44 17.52 -36.16
N THR A 18 3.68 18.52 -36.61
CA THR A 18 3.33 18.66 -38.02
C THR A 18 4.27 19.65 -38.69
N LEU A 19 4.98 19.18 -39.72
CA LEU A 19 5.92 19.96 -40.50
C LEU A 19 5.22 20.67 -41.66
N THR A 20 5.85 21.73 -42.15
CA THR A 20 5.43 22.42 -43.37
C THR A 20 5.42 21.42 -44.53
N GLY A 21 4.26 21.22 -45.16
CA GLY A 21 4.03 20.17 -46.17
C GLY A 21 3.13 19.03 -45.70
N GLY A 22 2.60 19.07 -44.48
CA GLY A 22 1.56 18.14 -44.00
C GLY A 22 2.09 16.81 -43.46
N ARG A 23 3.42 16.62 -43.44
CA ARG A 23 4.04 15.46 -42.79
C ARG A 23 3.94 15.61 -41.27
N THR A 24 3.66 14.50 -40.59
CA THR A 24 3.62 14.47 -39.13
C THR A 24 4.67 13.50 -38.60
N GLU A 25 5.41 13.92 -37.58
CA GLU A 25 6.37 13.09 -36.85
C GLU A 25 5.90 12.91 -35.41
N GLN A 26 6.07 11.71 -34.86
CA GLN A 26 5.67 11.38 -33.50
C GLN A 26 6.87 10.90 -32.69
N ASN A 27 6.97 11.38 -31.46
CA ASN A 27 7.93 10.88 -30.48
C ASN A 27 7.19 10.57 -29.18
N THR A 28 7.46 9.41 -28.57
CA THR A 28 6.84 9.00 -27.32
C THR A 28 7.90 8.96 -26.23
N VAL A 29 7.66 9.68 -25.13
CA VAL A 29 8.50 9.66 -23.93
C VAL A 29 7.68 9.09 -22.79
N THR A 30 8.22 8.09 -22.09
CA THR A 30 7.61 7.53 -20.90
C THR A 30 8.30 8.04 -19.64
N GLY A 31 7.53 8.24 -18.57
CA GLY A 31 8.07 8.66 -17.28
C GLY A 31 7.19 8.18 -16.13
N THR A 32 7.80 7.78 -15.02
CA THR A 32 7.10 7.40 -13.79
C THR A 32 7.22 8.52 -12.78
N THR A 33 6.10 8.91 -12.17
CA THR A 33 6.07 9.89 -11.08
C THR A 33 6.73 9.35 -9.81
N ARG A 34 7.09 10.23 -8.87
CA ARG A 34 7.68 9.81 -7.58
C ARG A 34 6.72 8.87 -6.84
N THR A 35 7.28 7.87 -6.16
CA THR A 35 6.51 7.03 -5.24
C THR A 35 6.26 7.78 -3.94
N ALA A 36 5.16 7.45 -3.28
CA ALA A 36 4.77 8.03 -2.00
C ALA A 36 4.18 6.95 -1.09
N ALA A 37 3.81 7.34 0.13
CA ALA A 37 3.13 6.45 1.06
C ALA A 37 1.76 6.03 0.49
N PRO A 38 1.32 4.77 0.72
CA PRO A 38 -0.02 4.35 0.34
C PRO A 38 -1.08 5.24 1.00
N SER A 39 -2.10 5.63 0.23
CA SER A 39 -3.13 6.59 0.65
C SER A 39 -4.37 5.95 1.29
N ALA A 40 -4.49 4.62 1.22
CA ALA A 40 -5.60 3.87 1.80
C ALA A 40 -5.09 2.68 2.63
N PRO A 41 -5.91 2.10 3.52
CA PRO A 41 -5.56 0.85 4.18
C PRO A 41 -5.70 -0.36 3.22
N PRO A 42 -5.11 -1.52 3.57
CA PRO A 42 -5.39 -2.78 2.87
C PRO A 42 -6.88 -3.13 2.97
N SER A 43 -7.42 -3.78 1.93
CA SER A 43 -8.84 -4.15 1.93
C SER A 43 -9.14 -5.26 2.93
N SER A 44 -10.41 -5.40 3.34
CA SER A 44 -10.92 -6.60 4.03
C SER A 44 -10.11 -7.05 5.25
N VAL A 45 -9.69 -6.13 6.13
CA VAL A 45 -9.02 -6.50 7.39
C VAL A 45 -9.99 -7.29 8.27
N ARG A 46 -9.63 -8.53 8.62
CA ARG A 46 -10.42 -9.45 9.44
C ARG A 46 -9.59 -9.98 10.60
N LEU A 47 -10.22 -10.04 11.76
CA LEU A 47 -9.66 -10.61 12.98
C LEU A 47 -10.45 -11.86 13.35
N SER A 48 -9.75 -12.96 13.67
CA SER A 48 -10.38 -14.16 14.21
C SER A 48 -9.61 -14.65 15.43
N VAL A 49 -10.32 -14.82 16.55
CA VAL A 49 -9.74 -15.36 17.79
C VAL A 49 -9.37 -16.82 17.57
N VAL A 50 -8.12 -17.18 17.86
CA VAL A 50 -7.61 -18.56 17.73
C VAL A 50 -7.53 -19.23 19.09
N SER A 51 -7.19 -18.47 20.14
CA SER A 51 -7.19 -18.94 21.52
C SER A 51 -7.41 -17.77 22.49
N SER A 52 -7.49 -18.06 23.79
CA SER A 52 -7.54 -17.03 24.84
C SER A 52 -6.35 -16.06 24.85
N ALA A 53 -5.25 -16.37 24.16
CA ALA A 53 -4.03 -15.56 24.09
C ALA A 53 -3.51 -15.35 22.66
N SER A 54 -4.33 -15.61 21.63
CA SER A 54 -3.92 -15.41 20.24
C SER A 54 -5.06 -15.04 19.28
N ILE A 55 -4.75 -14.15 18.33
CA ILE A 55 -5.65 -13.64 17.31
C ILE A 55 -4.96 -13.76 15.95
N ASN A 56 -5.68 -14.27 14.96
CA ASN A 56 -5.24 -14.25 13.56
C ASN A 56 -5.75 -12.97 12.89
N VAL A 57 -4.86 -12.30 12.16
CA VAL A 57 -5.11 -11.06 11.43
C VAL A 57 -4.91 -11.37 9.95
N ARG A 58 -5.95 -11.15 9.15
CA ARG A 58 -5.91 -11.30 7.69
C ARG A 58 -6.31 -9.99 7.04
N TRP A 59 -5.69 -9.67 5.91
CA TRP A 59 -6.08 -8.54 5.07
C TRP A 59 -6.00 -8.95 3.61
N GLY A 60 -6.84 -8.31 2.80
CA GLY A 60 -6.90 -8.48 1.37
C GLY A 60 -5.92 -7.57 0.62
N PRO A 61 -5.96 -7.62 -0.71
CA PRO A 61 -5.10 -6.82 -1.57
C PRO A 61 -5.39 -5.32 -1.45
N MET A 62 -4.45 -4.51 -1.92
CA MET A 62 -4.61 -3.06 -1.99
C MET A 62 -4.88 -2.60 -3.43
N ASP A 63 -5.84 -1.69 -3.62
CA ASP A 63 -6.13 -1.10 -4.93
C ASP A 63 -4.91 -0.32 -5.44
N CYS A 64 -4.49 -0.58 -6.69
CA CYS A 64 -3.33 0.04 -7.30
C CYS A 64 -3.39 1.57 -7.30
N ARG A 65 -4.60 2.15 -7.39
CA ARG A 65 -4.81 3.61 -7.35
C ARG A 65 -4.42 4.24 -6.01
N HIS A 66 -4.35 3.43 -4.95
CA HIS A 66 -4.03 3.90 -3.61
C HIS A 66 -2.64 3.48 -3.14
N GLN A 67 -1.94 2.63 -3.89
CA GLN A 67 -0.60 2.17 -3.49
C GLN A 67 0.44 3.30 -3.59
N ASN A 68 0.27 4.23 -4.53
CA ASN A 68 1.20 5.34 -4.80
C ASN A 68 2.65 4.87 -5.03
N GLY A 69 2.83 3.66 -5.56
CA GLY A 69 4.11 2.99 -5.73
C GLY A 69 4.01 1.49 -5.47
N GLU A 70 5.10 0.76 -5.65
CA GLU A 70 5.14 -0.68 -5.38
C GLU A 70 5.11 -0.96 -3.86
N ILE A 71 4.18 -1.82 -3.41
CA ILE A 71 4.13 -2.29 -2.03
C ILE A 71 5.32 -3.23 -1.77
N THR A 72 6.15 -2.90 -0.79
CA THR A 72 7.33 -3.68 -0.40
C THR A 72 7.14 -4.45 0.89
N SER A 73 6.21 -4.00 1.75
CA SER A 73 5.91 -4.64 3.02
C SER A 73 4.57 -4.18 3.59
N TYR A 74 4.03 -4.98 4.51
CA TYR A 74 2.99 -4.54 5.44
C TYR A 74 3.57 -4.43 6.85
N TYR A 75 2.91 -3.66 7.69
CA TYR A 75 3.11 -3.79 9.13
C TYR A 75 1.79 -3.97 9.86
N VAL A 76 1.86 -4.74 10.94
CA VAL A 76 0.78 -4.88 11.90
C VAL A 76 1.26 -4.30 13.21
N ARG A 77 0.58 -3.26 13.72
CA ARG A 77 0.81 -2.74 15.06
C ARG A 77 -0.34 -3.14 15.96
N TYR A 78 -0.02 -3.62 17.15
CA TYR A 78 -1.02 -4.01 18.14
C TYR A 78 -0.55 -3.67 19.54
N GLY A 79 -1.52 -3.49 20.43
CA GLY A 79 -1.28 -3.17 21.83
C GLY A 79 -2.60 -3.09 22.60
N GLU A 80 -2.52 -3.15 23.92
CA GLU A 80 -3.70 -2.96 24.78
C GLU A 80 -4.33 -1.59 24.50
N LYS A 81 -5.66 -1.49 24.62
CA LYS A 81 -6.38 -0.26 24.30
C LYS A 81 -5.87 0.91 25.15
N GLY A 82 -5.34 1.95 24.50
CA GLY A 82 -4.74 3.11 25.16
C GLY A 82 -3.25 2.95 25.52
N GLY A 83 -2.66 1.78 25.25
CA GLY A 83 -1.25 1.49 25.45
C GLY A 83 -0.39 1.82 24.22
N ARG A 84 0.92 1.66 24.39
CA ARG A 84 1.90 1.80 23.29
C ARG A 84 1.77 0.62 22.34
N GLN A 85 1.72 0.92 21.04
CA GLN A 85 1.76 -0.08 19.98
C GLN A 85 3.13 -0.06 19.28
N THR A 86 3.68 -1.23 18.99
CA THR A 86 4.90 -1.36 18.18
C THR A 86 4.56 -2.05 16.85
N PRO A 87 5.07 -1.54 15.72
CA PRO A 87 4.83 -2.14 14.42
C PRO A 87 5.69 -3.41 14.27
N ARG A 88 5.06 -4.49 13.82
CA ARG A 88 5.72 -5.68 13.32
C ARG A 88 5.67 -5.65 11.79
N PHE A 89 6.84 -5.53 11.16
CA PHE A 89 6.96 -5.54 9.70
C PHE A 89 6.91 -6.97 9.17
N LEU A 90 6.25 -7.11 8.02
CA LEU A 90 6.01 -8.34 7.30
C LEU A 90 6.34 -8.09 5.83
N SER A 91 7.21 -8.90 5.26
CA SER A 91 7.42 -8.91 3.81
C SER A 91 6.10 -9.26 3.11
N GLY A 92 5.81 -8.57 2.02
CA GLY A 92 4.59 -8.79 1.27
C GLY A 92 4.50 -7.85 0.07
N ASP A 93 3.60 -8.20 -0.84
CA ASP A 93 3.30 -7.46 -2.08
C ASP A 93 1.87 -6.89 -2.01
N SER A 94 1.31 -6.44 -3.14
CA SER A 94 -0.05 -5.90 -3.17
C SER A 94 -1.18 -6.94 -3.02
N SER A 95 -0.88 -8.24 -2.89
CA SER A 95 -1.88 -9.33 -2.88
C SER A 95 -2.62 -9.51 -1.55
N GLY A 96 -2.14 -8.90 -0.48
CA GLY A 96 -2.67 -9.03 0.88
C GLY A 96 -1.79 -9.91 1.76
N GLY A 97 -2.33 -10.41 2.87
CA GLY A 97 -1.52 -11.18 3.80
C GLY A 97 -2.22 -11.63 5.07
N MET A 98 -1.45 -12.34 5.89
CA MET A 98 -1.91 -12.89 7.16
C MET A 98 -0.78 -12.92 8.19
N THR A 99 -1.12 -12.69 9.46
CA THR A 99 -0.22 -12.94 10.59
C THR A 99 -0.98 -13.36 11.84
N THR A 100 -0.29 -14.02 12.77
CA THR A 100 -0.85 -14.38 14.08
C THR A 100 -0.19 -13.54 15.17
N LEU A 101 -1.04 -12.86 15.95
CA LEU A 101 -0.69 -12.20 17.21
C LEU A 101 -0.80 -13.24 18.32
N SER A 102 0.24 -13.38 19.14
CA SER A 102 0.33 -14.38 20.20
C SER A 102 0.78 -13.73 21.51
N ARG A 103 0.70 -14.48 22.61
CA ARG A 103 1.06 -14.02 23.96
C ARG A 103 0.24 -12.81 24.41
N LEU A 104 -1.04 -12.78 24.02
CA LEU A 104 -1.99 -11.75 24.45
C LEU A 104 -2.46 -12.02 25.89
N THR A 105 -2.68 -10.95 26.65
CA THR A 105 -3.28 -10.98 27.97
C THR A 105 -4.76 -11.34 27.86
N LYS A 106 -5.22 -12.31 28.66
CA LYS A 106 -6.61 -12.77 28.65
C LYS A 106 -7.53 -11.66 29.15
N GLN A 107 -8.75 -11.59 28.59
CA GLN A 107 -9.78 -10.61 28.94
C GLN A 107 -9.34 -9.14 28.76
N THR A 108 -8.34 -8.90 27.91
CA THR A 108 -7.85 -7.55 27.61
C THR A 108 -8.30 -7.10 26.23
N VAL A 109 -8.68 -5.83 26.11
CA VAL A 109 -9.04 -5.20 24.84
C VAL A 109 -7.77 -4.75 24.12
N TYR A 110 -7.61 -5.18 22.88
CA TYR A 110 -6.48 -4.80 22.02
C TYR A 110 -6.95 -3.92 20.86
N THR A 111 -6.13 -2.94 20.50
CA THR A 111 -6.23 -2.24 19.21
C THR A 111 -5.24 -2.89 18.25
N VAL A 112 -5.69 -3.21 17.03
CA VAL A 112 -4.88 -3.79 15.95
C VAL A 112 -5.03 -2.92 14.71
N GLU A 113 -3.91 -2.60 14.07
CA GLU A 113 -3.90 -1.84 12.82
C GLU A 113 -2.95 -2.50 11.83
N VAL A 114 -3.37 -2.48 10.56
CA VAL A 114 -2.62 -3.01 9.43
C VAL A 114 -2.44 -1.88 8.42
N ALA A 115 -1.21 -1.65 7.97
CA ALA A 115 -0.95 -0.73 6.87
C ALA A 115 0.09 -1.27 5.90
N ALA A 116 0.00 -0.84 4.65
CA ALA A 116 0.96 -1.13 3.60
C ALA A 116 2.09 -0.09 3.60
N ARG A 117 3.23 -0.46 3.01
CA ARG A 117 4.40 0.40 2.87
C ARG A 117 5.01 0.24 1.48
N THR A 118 5.42 1.37 0.89
CA THR A 118 6.14 1.44 -0.39
C THR A 118 7.65 1.62 -0.15
N SER A 119 8.43 1.69 -1.23
CA SER A 119 9.88 1.98 -1.18
C SER A 119 10.23 3.44 -0.83
N ALA A 120 9.23 4.31 -0.65
CA ALA A 120 9.40 5.70 -0.22
C ALA A 120 9.81 5.83 1.26
#